data_AF-G9KFL2-F1
#
_entry.id   AF-G9KFL2-F1
#
_cell.length_a   1.000
_cell.length_b   1.000
_cell.length_c   1.000
_cell.angle_alpha   90.00
_cell.angle_beta   90.00
_cell.angle_gamma   90.00
#
_symmetry.space_group_name_H-M   'P 1'
#
loop_
_entity.id
_entity.type
_entity.pdbx_description
1 polymer ?
#
loop_
_entity_poly.entity_id
_entity_poly.type
_entity_poly.pdbx_seq_one_letter_code
_entity_poly.pdbx_strand_id
1 'polypeptide(L)'
;AAANNSHCTVGIAFNAKIGGVRMLDGDVTDMVEAKSVSFNPQHVHIYSASWGPDDDGKTVDGPAPLTRQAFENGVRMGRRGLGSVFVWASGNGGRSKDHCSCDGYTNSIYTISISSTAESGKKPWYLEECSSTLATTYSSGESYDKKIITTDLRQRCTDNHTGTSASAPMAAGIIALALEANPFLTWRDVQHVIVRTSRAGHLNANDWKTNAAGFKVSHLYGFGLMDAEAMVTEAEKWTTVPQQHVCVESTDRQIKTIRPNSAVRSIYKASGCSDNPNHHVNYLEHVVVRITITHPRRGDLAIYLTSPSGTRSQLLANRLFDHSMEGFKNWEFMTIHCWGERATGDWILEVYDTPSQLRNFKTPGKLKEWSLVLYGTSVQPYSPTNEFPKVERVRYSRVEDPTDDYGTDDYAGPCDPECSEVGCDGPGPDHCNDCLNYYYKLKNNTRICVSSCPSGHYHADKKRCRKCAPNCESCFGSHGDQCLSCKYGYFLNEEINSCVLHCPDGSYPDPKKNLCRKCSENCKTCTEFHNCTECRDG
;
A
#
# COMPACT_ATOMS: atom_id res chain seq x y z
N ALA A 1 9.75 16.96 10.68
CA ALA A 1 9.45 16.96 12.11
C ALA A 1 10.66 17.50 12.87
N ALA A 2 10.53 17.80 14.17
CA ALA A 2 11.65 18.24 14.99
C ALA A 2 11.43 17.81 16.46
N ALA A 3 12.52 17.70 17.22
CA ALA A 3 12.54 17.53 18.66
C ALA A 3 13.46 18.60 19.28
N ASN A 4 13.48 18.71 20.61
CA ASN A 4 14.40 19.58 21.36
C ASN A 4 14.36 21.07 20.96
N ASN A 5 13.17 21.60 20.65
CA ASN A 5 12.97 22.98 20.25
C ASN A 5 12.06 23.78 21.20
N SER A 6 11.73 23.23 22.37
CA SER A 6 10.84 23.87 23.38
C SER A 6 9.41 24.18 22.90
N HIS A 7 8.96 23.64 21.77
CA HIS A 7 7.62 23.87 21.22
C HIS A 7 6.74 22.61 21.30
N CYS A 8 5.65 22.68 22.07
CA CYS A 8 4.61 21.65 22.19
C CYS A 8 5.13 20.27 22.67
N THR A 9 5.38 19.34 21.74
CA THR A 9 5.72 17.92 22.03
C THR A 9 6.59 17.34 20.90
N VAL A 10 6.95 16.07 21.01
CA VAL A 10 7.78 15.33 20.04
C VAL A 10 6.95 14.34 19.23
N GLY A 11 7.21 14.27 17.92
CA GLY A 11 6.64 13.23 17.06
C GLY A 11 7.38 11.90 17.20
N ILE A 12 6.71 10.77 16.94
CA ILE A 12 7.32 9.43 17.03
C ILE A 12 8.57 9.32 16.14
N ALA A 13 8.49 9.77 14.88
CA ALA A 13 9.62 9.88 13.96
C ALA A 13 10.04 11.34 13.82
N PHE A 14 10.61 11.93 14.87
CA PHE A 14 10.87 13.37 14.94
C PHE A 14 11.94 13.87 13.94
N ASN A 15 12.77 13.01 13.37
CA ASN A 15 13.72 13.35 12.30
C ASN A 15 13.16 13.11 10.88
N ALA A 16 11.95 12.55 10.75
CA ALA A 16 11.34 12.32 9.45
C ALA A 16 10.91 13.63 8.76
N LYS A 17 10.91 13.60 7.43
CA LYS A 17 10.28 14.64 6.59
C LYS A 17 8.77 14.41 6.59
N ILE A 18 8.00 15.48 6.80
CA ILE A 18 6.54 15.44 6.82
C ILE A 18 6.00 16.46 5.81
N GLY A 19 4.95 16.08 5.08
CA GLY A 19 4.21 16.93 4.17
C GLY A 19 2.71 16.69 4.33
N GLY A 20 1.88 17.55 3.71
CA GLY A 20 0.43 17.43 3.76
C GLY A 20 -0.19 17.58 2.37
N VAL A 21 -1.22 16.78 2.10
CA VAL A 21 -2.07 16.90 0.91
C VAL A 21 -3.44 17.42 1.37
N ARG A 22 -3.77 18.67 1.02
CA ARG A 22 -5.09 19.26 1.35
C ARG A 22 -6.10 18.79 0.31
N MET A 23 -6.95 17.84 0.70
CA MET A 23 -7.95 17.23 -0.19
C MET A 23 -9.36 17.11 0.40
N LEU A 24 -9.52 17.29 1.73
CA LEU A 24 -10.82 17.20 2.42
C LEU A 24 -11.57 18.55 2.55
N ASP A 25 -10.95 19.66 2.16
CA ASP A 25 -11.51 21.00 2.30
C ASP A 25 -12.17 21.44 0.99
N GLY A 26 -13.24 20.74 0.63
CA GLY A 26 -13.97 20.87 -0.62
C GLY A 26 -14.65 19.56 -1.02
N ASP A 27 -15.21 19.53 -2.24
CA ASP A 27 -15.84 18.32 -2.78
C ASP A 27 -14.80 17.21 -3.02
N VAL A 28 -14.96 16.09 -2.31
CA VAL A 28 -14.09 14.93 -2.43
C VAL A 28 -14.67 13.99 -3.49
N THR A 29 -14.05 14.00 -4.67
CA THR A 29 -14.41 13.11 -5.79
C THR A 29 -13.37 11.99 -5.94
N ASP A 30 -13.71 10.91 -6.64
CA ASP A 30 -12.77 9.80 -6.94
C ASP A 30 -11.44 10.29 -7.55
N MET A 31 -11.48 11.31 -8.41
CA MET A 31 -10.24 11.89 -8.97
C MET A 31 -9.38 12.61 -7.90
N VAL A 32 -10.02 13.28 -6.94
CA VAL A 32 -9.32 13.98 -5.85
C VAL A 32 -8.66 12.96 -4.92
N GLU A 33 -9.39 11.91 -4.55
CA GLU A 33 -8.87 10.80 -3.75
C GLU A 33 -7.69 10.11 -4.46
N ALA A 34 -7.87 9.70 -5.72
CA ALA A 34 -6.86 9.03 -6.53
C ALA A 34 -5.57 9.86 -6.63
N LYS A 35 -5.67 11.15 -6.97
CA LYS A 35 -4.50 12.05 -7.05
C LYS A 35 -3.80 12.23 -5.71
N SER A 36 -4.55 12.18 -4.60
CA SER A 36 -4.01 12.36 -3.26
C SER A 36 -3.21 11.14 -2.81
N VAL A 37 -3.77 9.93 -2.97
CA VAL A 37 -3.07 8.68 -2.62
C VAL A 37 -1.95 8.33 -3.61
N SER A 38 -1.97 8.89 -4.83
CA SER A 38 -0.89 8.74 -5.80
C SER A 38 0.09 9.92 -5.83
N PHE A 39 0.06 10.83 -4.84
CA PHE A 39 0.91 12.02 -4.88
C PHE A 39 2.39 11.67 -4.66
N ASN A 40 3.24 11.92 -5.65
CA ASN A 40 4.70 11.75 -5.60
C ASN A 40 5.17 10.40 -4.98
N PRO A 41 4.75 9.25 -5.53
CA PRO A 41 4.94 7.93 -4.90
C PRO A 41 6.39 7.43 -4.89
N GLN A 42 7.30 8.14 -5.58
CA GLN A 42 8.74 7.87 -5.53
C GLN A 42 9.47 8.67 -4.45
N HIS A 43 8.79 9.66 -3.86
CA HIS A 43 9.32 10.52 -2.81
C HIS A 43 8.63 10.26 -1.46
N VAL A 44 7.31 10.12 -1.49
CA VAL A 44 6.49 9.80 -0.32
C VAL A 44 6.55 8.30 -0.06
N HIS A 45 6.97 7.93 1.15
CA HIS A 45 7.09 6.52 1.55
C HIS A 45 5.79 6.00 2.17
N ILE A 46 5.20 6.82 3.05
CA ILE A 46 4.04 6.48 3.87
C ILE A 46 2.97 7.55 3.66
N TYR A 47 1.75 7.11 3.40
CA TYR A 47 0.54 7.92 3.35
C TYR A 47 -0.28 7.59 4.58
N SER A 48 -0.67 8.59 5.37
CA SER A 48 -1.53 8.42 6.54
C SER A 48 -2.86 9.10 6.27
N ALA A 49 -3.96 8.35 6.37
CA ALA A 49 -5.30 8.85 6.13
C ALA A 49 -6.30 8.30 7.17
N SER A 50 -7.43 8.97 7.28
CA SER A 50 -8.51 8.61 8.19
C SER A 50 -9.88 9.02 7.67
N TRP A 51 -9.99 9.17 6.35
CA TRP A 51 -11.23 9.47 5.65
C TRP A 51 -11.76 8.20 5.01
N GLY A 52 -13.05 8.18 4.72
CA GLY A 52 -13.79 7.04 4.21
C GLY A 52 -15.26 7.41 4.10
N PRO A 53 -16.16 6.43 3.98
CA PRO A 53 -17.60 6.65 4.05
C PRO A 53 -18.03 7.21 5.42
N ASP A 54 -19.29 7.64 5.52
CA ASP A 54 -19.84 8.10 6.78
C ASP A 54 -19.89 6.97 7.83
N ASP A 55 -19.34 7.24 9.02
CA ASP A 55 -19.29 6.37 10.21
C ASP A 55 -20.66 6.26 10.94
N ASP A 56 -21.73 6.04 10.17
CA ASP A 56 -23.12 6.16 10.59
C ASP A 56 -23.81 4.81 10.88
N GLY A 57 -23.10 3.69 10.72
CA GLY A 57 -23.65 2.36 10.92
C GLY A 57 -24.67 1.92 9.87
N LYS A 58 -24.76 2.61 8.73
CA LYS A 58 -25.68 2.30 7.62
C LYS A 58 -25.04 2.36 6.23
N THR A 59 -23.96 3.11 6.06
CA THR A 59 -23.28 3.28 4.79
C THR A 59 -22.43 2.06 4.45
N VAL A 60 -22.38 1.70 3.16
CA VAL A 60 -21.48 0.67 2.63
C VAL A 60 -20.92 1.26 1.35
N ASP A 61 -19.65 1.65 1.38
CA ASP A 61 -19.01 2.33 0.26
C ASP A 61 -17.48 2.18 0.35
N GLY A 62 -16.77 2.52 -0.72
CA GLY A 62 -15.32 2.36 -0.79
C GLY A 62 -14.71 3.06 -1.99
N PRO A 63 -13.41 2.82 -2.26
CA PRO A 63 -12.72 3.49 -3.35
C PRO A 63 -13.37 3.18 -4.69
N ALA A 64 -13.74 4.25 -5.39
CA ALA A 64 -14.17 4.21 -6.78
C ALA A 64 -12.99 3.82 -7.71
N PRO A 65 -13.23 3.56 -9.01
CA PRO A 65 -12.26 2.91 -9.88
C PRO A 65 -10.89 3.59 -9.98
N LEU A 66 -10.83 4.93 -10.01
CA LEU A 66 -9.55 5.64 -10.12
C LEU A 66 -8.74 5.48 -8.84
N THR A 67 -9.39 5.60 -7.68
CA THR A 67 -8.75 5.48 -6.38
C THR A 67 -8.29 4.06 -6.11
N ARG A 68 -9.09 3.06 -6.50
CA ARG A 68 -8.68 1.65 -6.45
C ARG A 68 -7.44 1.39 -7.30
N GLN A 69 -7.41 1.91 -8.53
CA GLN A 69 -6.24 1.82 -9.41
C GLN A 69 -5.03 2.57 -8.82
N ALA A 70 -5.25 3.69 -8.14
CA ALA A 70 -4.18 4.44 -7.49
C ALA A 70 -3.55 3.67 -6.32
N PHE A 71 -4.34 2.94 -5.52
CA PHE A 71 -3.81 2.02 -4.51
C PHE A 71 -2.98 0.90 -5.14
N GLU A 72 -3.51 0.23 -6.17
CA GLU A 72 -2.81 -0.86 -6.88
C GLU A 72 -1.48 -0.38 -7.49
N ASN A 73 -1.49 0.78 -8.15
CA ASN A 73 -0.30 1.39 -8.70
C ASN A 73 0.68 1.82 -7.60
N GLY A 74 0.18 2.33 -6.48
CA GLY A 74 0.97 2.72 -5.32
C GLY A 74 1.75 1.54 -4.75
N VAL A 75 1.08 0.41 -4.47
CA VAL A 75 1.74 -0.77 -3.90
C VAL A 75 2.66 -1.50 -4.91
N ARG A 76 2.42 -1.35 -6.21
CA ARG A 76 3.26 -1.97 -7.27
C ARG A 76 4.48 -1.13 -7.66
N MET A 77 4.30 0.17 -7.79
CA MET A 77 5.31 1.05 -8.40
C MET A 77 5.89 2.07 -7.41
N GLY A 78 5.19 2.39 -6.33
CA GLY A 78 5.65 3.32 -5.30
C GLY A 78 6.96 2.87 -4.66
N ARG A 79 7.71 3.82 -4.10
CA ARG A 79 9.02 3.58 -3.47
C ARG A 79 9.95 2.72 -4.37
N ARG A 80 10.02 3.07 -5.65
CA ARG A 80 10.85 2.40 -6.68
C ARG A 80 10.56 0.90 -6.79
N GLY A 81 9.30 0.50 -6.64
CA GLY A 81 8.86 -0.89 -6.73
C GLY A 81 8.74 -1.62 -5.38
N LEU A 82 9.13 -1.02 -4.26
CA LEU A 82 8.89 -1.59 -2.93
C LEU A 82 7.41 -1.45 -2.49
N GLY A 83 6.68 -0.54 -3.11
CA GLY A 83 5.29 -0.24 -2.83
C GLY A 83 5.12 0.84 -1.77
N SER A 84 4.25 1.82 -2.08
CA SER A 84 3.77 2.81 -1.12
C SER A 84 3.11 2.14 0.07
N VAL A 85 3.32 2.69 1.27
CA VAL A 85 2.67 2.22 2.48
C VAL A 85 1.48 3.11 2.80
N PHE A 86 0.27 2.56 2.77
CA PHE A 86 -0.96 3.28 3.09
C PHE A 86 -1.43 2.90 4.50
N VAL A 87 -1.42 3.85 5.43
CA VAL A 87 -1.90 3.67 6.80
C VAL A 87 -3.27 4.32 6.93
N TRP A 88 -4.25 3.57 7.43
CA TRP A 88 -5.64 4.00 7.48
C TRP A 88 -6.22 3.84 8.88
N ALA A 89 -6.98 4.83 9.33
CA ALA A 89 -7.79 4.68 10.54
C ALA A 89 -8.97 3.74 10.26
N SER A 90 -9.31 2.88 11.23
CA SER A 90 -10.40 1.91 11.07
C SER A 90 -11.81 2.49 11.19
N GLY A 91 -11.97 3.77 11.54
CA GLY A 91 -13.28 4.44 11.67
C GLY A 91 -13.64 4.87 13.11
N ASN A 92 -14.68 5.69 13.25
CA ASN A 92 -15.19 6.25 14.52
C ASN A 92 -16.68 5.97 14.79
N GLY A 93 -17.28 5.03 14.06
CA GLY A 93 -18.70 4.68 14.07
C GLY A 93 -19.16 3.74 15.19
N GLY A 94 -18.32 3.46 16.19
CA GLY A 94 -18.63 2.52 17.28
C GLY A 94 -19.94 2.82 18.04
N ARG A 95 -20.25 4.11 18.25
CA ARG A 95 -21.52 4.56 18.87
C ARG A 95 -22.72 4.28 17.97
N SER A 96 -22.51 4.35 16.66
CA SER A 96 -23.48 4.06 15.61
C SER A 96 -23.61 2.56 15.33
N LYS A 97 -22.90 1.69 16.07
CA LYS A 97 -22.84 0.24 15.77
C LYS A 97 -22.39 -0.02 14.33
N ASP A 98 -21.44 0.79 13.86
CA ASP A 98 -20.80 0.57 12.58
C ASP A 98 -19.80 -0.60 12.64
N HIS A 99 -19.38 -1.04 11.46
CA HIS A 99 -18.47 -2.16 11.29
C HIS A 99 -17.56 -1.89 10.09
N CYS A 100 -16.27 -1.77 10.35
CA CYS A 100 -15.32 -1.23 9.39
C CYS A 100 -15.14 -2.08 8.11
N SER A 101 -15.58 -3.34 8.07
CA SER A 101 -15.66 -4.09 6.80
C SER A 101 -16.66 -3.51 5.77
N CYS A 102 -17.49 -2.55 6.16
CA CYS A 102 -18.37 -1.78 5.27
C CYS A 102 -17.70 -0.54 4.68
N ASP A 103 -16.50 -0.20 5.14
CA ASP A 103 -15.62 0.81 4.55
C ASP A 103 -14.58 0.09 3.65
N GLY A 104 -14.67 0.30 2.34
CA GLY A 104 -13.77 -0.31 1.36
C GLY A 104 -12.33 0.21 1.41
N TYR A 105 -12.05 1.33 2.09
CA TYR A 105 -10.69 1.83 2.29
C TYR A 105 -9.96 1.04 3.36
N THR A 106 -10.54 0.91 4.55
CA THR A 106 -9.97 0.14 5.67
C THR A 106 -10.04 -1.38 5.44
N ASN A 107 -10.98 -1.85 4.63
CA ASN A 107 -11.12 -3.26 4.27
C ASN A 107 -10.29 -3.68 3.03
N SER A 108 -9.52 -2.75 2.45
CA SER A 108 -8.58 -3.03 1.36
C SER A 108 -7.35 -3.80 1.84
N ILE A 109 -6.83 -4.73 1.04
CA ILE A 109 -5.55 -5.40 1.35
C ILE A 109 -4.34 -4.44 1.26
N TYR A 110 -4.51 -3.33 0.52
CA TYR A 110 -3.44 -2.37 0.25
C TYR A 110 -3.25 -1.35 1.37
N THR A 111 -4.20 -1.29 2.30
CA THR A 111 -4.15 -0.39 3.45
C THR A 111 -3.80 -1.17 4.72
N ILE A 112 -3.03 -0.51 5.58
CA ILE A 112 -2.73 -0.96 6.93
C ILE A 112 -3.77 -0.30 7.83
N SER A 113 -4.84 -1.03 8.10
CA SER A 113 -5.92 -0.58 8.97
C SER A 113 -5.50 -0.61 10.44
N ILE A 114 -5.63 0.53 11.12
CA ILE A 114 -5.21 0.75 12.50
C ILE A 114 -6.40 1.17 13.34
N SER A 115 -6.61 0.42 14.42
CA SER A 115 -7.61 0.69 15.46
C SER A 115 -6.99 1.45 16.64
N SER A 116 -7.82 1.71 17.65
CA SER A 116 -7.49 2.54 18.82
C SER A 116 -7.59 1.78 20.14
N THR A 117 -6.73 2.10 21.10
CA THR A 117 -6.94 1.78 22.52
C THR A 117 -6.87 3.04 23.37
N ALA A 118 -7.65 3.08 24.45
CA ALA A 118 -7.49 4.09 25.49
C ALA A 118 -6.21 3.86 26.32
N GLU A 119 -5.80 4.84 27.11
CA GLU A 119 -4.70 4.72 28.10
C GLU A 119 -4.91 3.52 29.03
N SER A 120 -6.15 3.26 29.43
CA SER A 120 -6.53 2.12 30.27
C SER A 120 -6.47 0.74 29.59
N GLY A 121 -6.11 0.65 28.29
CA GLY A 121 -6.15 -0.61 27.52
C GLY A 121 -7.55 -1.07 27.12
N LYS A 122 -8.57 -0.25 27.37
CA LYS A 122 -9.97 -0.53 27.03
C LYS A 122 -10.31 -0.02 25.64
N LYS A 123 -11.33 -0.63 25.04
CA LYS A 123 -11.83 -0.19 23.74
C LYS A 123 -12.49 1.19 23.89
N PRO A 124 -12.13 2.19 23.07
CA PRO A 124 -12.83 3.46 23.06
C PRO A 124 -14.28 3.34 22.56
N TRP A 125 -15.14 4.28 22.93
CA TRP A 125 -16.57 4.27 22.56
C TRP A 125 -16.83 4.44 21.05
N TYR A 126 -15.89 5.03 20.33
CA TYR A 126 -15.96 5.28 18.89
C TYR A 126 -15.37 4.15 18.04
N LEU A 127 -14.68 3.17 18.64
CA LEU A 127 -14.00 2.11 17.89
C LEU A 127 -14.97 1.26 17.07
N GLU A 128 -14.61 1.02 15.81
CA GLU A 128 -15.24 0.04 14.94
C GLU A 128 -14.45 -1.27 14.94
N GLU A 129 -15.18 -2.38 15.08
CA GLU A 129 -14.61 -3.72 15.05
C GLU A 129 -14.73 -4.30 13.66
N CYS A 130 -13.68 -4.98 13.17
CA CYS A 130 -13.72 -5.73 11.93
C CYS A 130 -12.52 -6.65 11.78
N SER A 131 -12.67 -7.65 10.90
CA SER A 131 -11.63 -8.64 10.63
C SER A 131 -10.49 -8.15 9.75
N SER A 132 -10.57 -6.92 9.21
CA SER A 132 -9.54 -6.29 8.37
C SER A 132 -8.54 -5.44 9.13
N THR A 133 -8.83 -5.06 10.38
CA THR A 133 -7.93 -4.31 11.26
C THR A 133 -6.64 -5.09 11.51
N LEU A 134 -5.49 -4.52 11.15
CA LEU A 134 -4.20 -5.21 11.29
C LEU A 134 -3.63 -5.06 12.70
N ALA A 135 -3.67 -3.86 13.28
CA ALA A 135 -3.07 -3.56 14.58
C ALA A 135 -3.72 -2.35 15.25
N THR A 136 -3.20 -1.98 16.41
CA THR A 136 -3.72 -0.90 17.26
C THR A 136 -2.60 0.02 17.70
N THR A 137 -2.93 1.31 17.86
CA THR A 137 -2.12 2.24 18.65
C THR A 137 -3.01 2.99 19.66
N TYR A 138 -2.42 3.78 20.54
CA TYR A 138 -3.18 4.56 21.50
C TYR A 138 -4.08 5.60 20.82
N SER A 139 -5.06 6.11 21.54
CA SER A 139 -5.80 7.33 21.25
C SER A 139 -6.52 7.77 22.53
N SER A 140 -7.51 8.64 22.40
CA SER A 140 -8.45 9.02 23.45
C SER A 140 -9.33 7.86 23.91
N GLY A 141 -9.88 7.95 25.11
CA GLY A 141 -10.83 6.98 25.65
C GLY A 141 -12.04 7.64 26.30
N GLU A 142 -12.35 7.17 27.51
CA GLU A 142 -13.33 7.79 28.39
C GLU A 142 -12.83 9.16 28.90
N SER A 143 -13.69 9.90 29.62
CA SER A 143 -13.36 11.23 30.13
C SER A 143 -12.16 11.28 31.09
N TYR A 144 -11.84 10.16 31.72
CA TYR A 144 -10.70 10.01 32.63
C TYR A 144 -9.42 9.50 31.95
N ASP A 145 -9.51 8.98 30.72
CA ASP A 145 -8.34 8.56 29.96
C ASP A 145 -7.67 9.79 29.34
N LYS A 146 -6.34 9.80 29.30
CA LYS A 146 -5.61 10.83 28.54
C LYS A 146 -5.92 10.74 27.05
N LYS A 147 -5.67 11.86 26.37
CA LYS A 147 -5.84 12.03 24.92
C LYS A 147 -4.48 12.28 24.26
N ILE A 148 -4.48 12.48 22.95
CA ILE A 148 -3.25 12.68 22.19
C ILE A 148 -2.83 14.15 22.22
N ILE A 149 -1.57 14.37 22.61
CA ILE A 149 -0.92 15.68 22.59
C ILE A 149 -0.19 15.83 21.25
N THR A 150 -0.46 16.93 20.52
CA THR A 150 0.17 17.20 19.22
C THR A 150 0.10 18.68 18.85
N THR A 151 0.78 19.06 17.77
CA THR A 151 0.69 20.40 17.18
C THR A 151 -0.69 20.69 16.61
N ASP A 152 -1.13 21.93 16.69
CA ASP A 152 -2.46 22.38 16.27
C ASP A 152 -2.37 23.63 15.36
N LEU A 153 -3.47 23.93 14.67
CA LEU A 153 -3.62 25.10 13.81
C LEU A 153 -3.27 26.40 14.56
N ARG A 154 -2.86 27.41 13.78
CA ARG A 154 -2.44 28.72 14.30
C ARG A 154 -1.25 28.63 15.27
N GLN A 155 -0.33 27.68 15.00
CA GLN A 155 0.90 27.45 15.76
C GLN A 155 0.64 27.12 17.25
N ARG A 156 -0.44 26.38 17.53
CA ARG A 156 -0.81 25.99 18.89
C ARG A 156 -0.37 24.56 19.20
N CYS A 157 -0.56 24.17 20.44
CA CYS A 157 -0.46 22.80 20.92
C CYS A 157 -1.85 22.39 21.40
N THR A 158 -2.26 21.15 21.10
CA THR A 158 -3.49 20.56 21.62
C THR A 158 -3.14 19.34 22.45
N ASP A 159 -3.86 19.15 23.55
CA ASP A 159 -3.87 17.95 24.39
C ASP A 159 -5.18 17.18 24.24
N ASN A 160 -5.98 17.54 23.23
CA ASN A 160 -7.35 17.10 23.05
C ASN A 160 -7.60 16.43 21.70
N HIS A 161 -6.56 15.95 21.01
CA HIS A 161 -6.76 15.18 19.77
C HIS A 161 -7.31 13.78 20.09
N THR A 162 -8.36 13.36 19.38
CA THR A 162 -9.18 12.18 19.69
C THR A 162 -9.51 11.36 18.43
N GLY A 163 -10.07 10.17 18.65
CA GLY A 163 -10.58 9.30 17.58
C GLY A 163 -9.50 8.40 16.97
N THR A 164 -9.93 7.45 16.15
CA THR A 164 -9.02 6.55 15.42
C THR A 164 -8.14 7.30 14.42
N SER A 165 -8.57 8.50 14.02
CA SER A 165 -7.78 9.46 13.24
C SER A 165 -6.48 9.90 13.94
N ALA A 166 -6.38 9.77 15.26
CA ALA A 166 -5.15 10.02 16.01
C ALA A 166 -4.23 8.78 16.09
N SER A 167 -4.79 7.57 15.92
CA SER A 167 -4.04 6.31 15.94
C SER A 167 -3.27 6.06 14.64
N ALA A 168 -3.90 6.31 13.48
CA ALA A 168 -3.24 6.09 12.19
C ALA A 168 -1.91 6.87 12.02
N PRO A 169 -1.82 8.17 12.38
CA PRO A 169 -0.55 8.91 12.35
C PRO A 169 0.52 8.35 13.28
N MET A 170 0.14 7.79 14.43
CA MET A 170 1.10 7.15 15.33
C MET A 170 1.67 5.87 14.71
N ALA A 171 0.82 5.03 14.14
CA ALA A 171 1.27 3.86 13.38
C ALA A 171 2.19 4.25 12.22
N ALA A 172 1.85 5.31 11.47
CA ALA A 172 2.70 5.83 10.40
C ALA A 172 4.08 6.29 10.92
N GLY A 173 4.13 6.92 12.10
CA GLY A 173 5.38 7.28 12.77
C GLY A 173 6.23 6.05 13.14
N ILE A 174 5.61 5.02 13.70
CA ILE A 174 6.30 3.77 14.04
C ILE A 174 6.83 3.07 12.78
N ILE A 175 6.03 3.02 11.71
CA ILE A 175 6.46 2.47 10.42
C ILE A 175 7.62 3.28 9.84
N ALA A 176 7.64 4.61 10.00
CA ALA A 176 8.75 5.43 9.55
C ALA A 176 10.07 5.04 10.25
N LEU A 177 10.05 4.74 11.55
CA LEU A 177 11.22 4.23 12.27
C LEU A 177 11.65 2.85 11.75
N ALA A 178 10.70 1.95 11.46
CA ALA A 178 11.02 0.64 10.88
C ALA A 178 11.62 0.75 9.46
N LEU A 179 11.14 1.70 8.65
CA LEU A 179 11.70 1.98 7.32
C LEU A 179 13.05 2.68 7.38
N GLU A 180 13.33 3.46 8.42
CA GLU A 180 14.66 4.01 8.68
C GLU A 180 15.66 2.89 8.99
N ALA A 181 15.27 1.93 9.83
CA ALA A 181 16.07 0.77 10.16
C ALA A 181 16.27 -0.19 8.97
N ASN A 182 15.28 -0.29 8.09
CA ASN A 182 15.38 -1.08 6.87
C ASN A 182 14.59 -0.43 5.71
N PRO A 183 15.25 0.33 4.82
CA PRO A 183 14.57 1.03 3.73
C PRO A 183 14.06 0.09 2.63
N PHE A 184 14.46 -1.18 2.64
CA PHE A 184 14.09 -2.19 1.63
C PHE A 184 12.82 -2.97 1.97
N LEU A 185 12.19 -2.73 3.12
CA LEU A 185 10.91 -3.34 3.43
C LEU A 185 9.88 -2.96 2.35
N THR A 186 9.29 -3.96 1.72
CA THR A 186 8.14 -3.79 0.83
C THR A 186 6.88 -3.44 1.62
N TRP A 187 5.82 -3.00 0.94
CA TRP A 187 4.52 -2.75 1.57
C TRP A 187 3.97 -3.98 2.32
N ARG A 188 4.22 -5.19 1.79
CA ARG A 188 3.88 -6.46 2.45
C ARG A 188 4.78 -6.76 3.63
N ASP A 189 6.10 -6.57 3.48
CA ASP A 189 7.05 -6.79 4.58
C ASP A 189 6.67 -5.96 5.81
N VAL A 190 6.25 -4.71 5.62
CA VAL A 190 5.76 -3.85 6.71
C VAL A 190 4.57 -4.49 7.41
N GLN A 191 3.58 -5.03 6.68
CA GLN A 191 2.46 -5.74 7.28
C GLN A 191 2.92 -6.98 8.06
N HIS A 192 3.78 -7.81 7.48
CA HIS A 192 4.32 -9.00 8.16
C HIS A 192 5.10 -8.65 9.44
N VAL A 193 5.91 -7.58 9.43
CA VAL A 193 6.60 -7.09 10.61
C VAL A 193 5.58 -6.72 11.68
N ILE A 194 4.56 -5.94 11.34
CA ILE A 194 3.47 -5.57 12.27
C ILE A 194 2.82 -6.83 12.87
N VAL A 195 2.45 -7.83 12.06
CA VAL A 195 1.84 -9.08 12.53
C VAL A 195 2.74 -9.79 13.55
N ARG A 196 4.05 -9.84 13.29
CA ARG A 196 5.00 -10.58 14.15
C ARG A 196 5.38 -9.85 15.44
N THR A 197 5.29 -8.53 15.46
CA THR A 197 5.80 -7.72 16.57
C THR A 197 4.70 -7.10 17.43
N SER A 198 3.47 -7.02 16.93
CA SER A 198 2.33 -6.52 17.69
C SER A 198 2.02 -7.43 18.88
N ARG A 199 1.55 -6.83 19.98
CA ARG A 199 1.35 -7.55 21.24
C ARG A 199 -0.04 -7.30 21.78
N ALA A 200 -0.72 -8.36 22.21
CA ALA A 200 -1.96 -8.22 22.98
C ALA A 200 -1.73 -7.41 24.27
N GLY A 201 -0.59 -7.58 24.93
CA GLY A 201 -0.15 -6.74 26.04
C GLY A 201 -1.23 -6.59 27.14
N HIS A 202 -1.54 -5.35 27.48
CA HIS A 202 -2.57 -4.96 28.46
C HIS A 202 -3.93 -4.67 27.80
N LEU A 203 -4.10 -4.94 26.50
CA LEU A 203 -5.34 -4.66 25.78
C LEU A 203 -6.46 -5.60 26.22
N ASN A 204 -7.56 -5.01 26.68
CA ASN A 204 -8.71 -5.74 27.18
C ASN A 204 -9.72 -6.01 26.04
N ALA A 205 -9.81 -7.27 25.62
CA ALA A 205 -10.82 -7.75 24.69
C ALA A 205 -11.24 -9.18 25.05
N ASN A 206 -12.54 -9.47 24.94
CA ASN A 206 -13.09 -10.79 25.22
C ASN A 206 -12.98 -11.75 24.02
N ASP A 207 -12.66 -11.22 22.83
CA ASP A 207 -12.64 -11.97 21.58
C ASP A 207 -11.22 -12.37 21.12
N TRP A 208 -10.20 -12.16 21.96
CA TRP A 208 -8.84 -12.63 21.68
C TRP A 208 -8.82 -14.12 21.39
N LYS A 209 -8.30 -14.50 20.23
CA LYS A 209 -8.09 -15.88 19.82
C LYS A 209 -6.70 -16.07 19.25
N THR A 210 -6.14 -17.26 19.44
CA THR A 210 -4.91 -17.65 18.75
C THR A 210 -5.31 -18.41 17.50
N ASN A 211 -4.87 -17.92 16.35
CA ASN A 211 -5.10 -18.58 15.07
C ASN A 211 -4.21 -19.84 14.94
N ALA A 212 -4.39 -20.64 13.90
CA ALA A 212 -3.66 -21.90 13.76
C ALA A 212 -2.16 -21.72 13.43
N ALA A 213 -1.75 -20.51 13.04
CA ALA A 213 -0.35 -20.14 12.84
C ALA A 213 0.32 -19.59 14.13
N GLY A 214 -0.41 -19.53 15.25
CA GLY A 214 0.12 -19.12 16.55
C GLY A 214 0.00 -17.62 16.84
N PHE A 215 -0.64 -16.84 15.97
CA PHE A 215 -0.84 -15.40 16.20
C PHE A 215 -2.10 -15.14 17.02
N LYS A 216 -1.99 -14.28 18.04
CA LYS A 216 -3.15 -13.76 18.76
C LYS A 216 -3.79 -12.63 17.97
N VAL A 217 -5.11 -12.71 17.77
CA VAL A 217 -5.88 -11.74 16.99
C VAL A 217 -7.23 -11.43 17.65
N SER A 218 -7.70 -10.20 17.48
CA SER A 218 -8.99 -9.67 17.95
C SER A 218 -9.60 -8.77 16.87
N HIS A 219 -10.92 -8.77 16.72
CA HIS A 219 -11.62 -7.85 15.81
C HIS A 219 -11.58 -6.39 16.31
N LEU A 220 -11.31 -6.19 17.62
CA LEU A 220 -11.11 -4.86 18.19
C LEU A 220 -9.73 -4.32 17.89
N TYR A 221 -8.70 -5.18 17.97
CA TYR A 221 -7.31 -4.73 18.05
C TYR A 221 -6.36 -5.30 16.99
N GLY A 222 -6.85 -6.12 16.05
CA GLY A 222 -6.02 -6.86 15.12
C GLY A 222 -5.04 -7.77 15.87
N PHE A 223 -3.77 -7.75 15.47
CA PHE A 223 -2.68 -8.47 16.14
C PHE A 223 -2.21 -7.80 17.44
N GLY A 224 -2.78 -6.65 17.81
CA GLY A 224 -2.54 -5.97 19.08
C GLY A 224 -1.83 -4.63 18.94
N LEU A 225 -1.25 -4.17 20.05
CA LEU A 225 -0.59 -2.88 20.14
C LEU A 225 0.73 -2.92 19.39
N MET A 226 0.96 -1.93 18.51
CA MET A 226 2.23 -1.79 17.81
C MET A 226 3.36 -1.46 18.79
N ASP A 227 4.47 -2.17 18.67
CA ASP A 227 5.66 -2.02 19.50
C ASP A 227 6.82 -1.52 18.63
N ALA A 228 7.19 -0.24 18.82
CA ALA A 228 8.18 0.41 17.96
C ALA A 228 9.58 -0.21 18.07
N GLU A 229 10.01 -0.57 19.28
CA GLU A 229 11.30 -1.22 19.51
C GLU A 229 11.33 -2.60 18.84
N ALA A 230 10.28 -3.39 19.02
CA ALA A 230 10.18 -4.71 18.40
C ALA A 230 10.11 -4.60 16.87
N MET A 231 9.36 -3.64 16.33
CA MET A 231 9.27 -3.40 14.88
C MET A 231 10.62 -3.02 14.28
N VAL A 232 11.36 -2.10 14.89
CA VAL A 232 12.70 -1.71 14.45
C VAL A 232 13.67 -2.90 14.53
N THR A 233 13.69 -3.60 15.66
CA THR A 233 14.57 -4.77 15.85
C THR A 233 14.27 -5.89 14.86
N GLU A 234 12.99 -6.11 14.52
CA GLU A 234 12.60 -7.11 13.53
C GLU A 234 12.91 -6.64 12.11
N ALA A 235 12.74 -5.36 11.80
CA ALA A 235 13.10 -4.74 10.52
C ALA A 235 14.60 -4.87 10.22
N GLU A 236 15.47 -4.67 11.23
CA GLU A 236 16.92 -4.83 11.17
C GLU A 236 17.39 -6.26 10.90
N LYS A 237 16.54 -7.28 10.99
CA LYS A 237 16.91 -8.66 10.66
C LYS A 237 15.98 -9.27 9.61
N TRP A 238 15.03 -8.49 9.11
CA TRP A 238 14.01 -8.94 8.18
C TRP A 238 14.61 -9.46 6.87
N THR A 239 14.03 -10.53 6.34
CA THR A 239 14.28 -10.99 4.97
C THR A 239 12.97 -10.84 4.22
N THR A 240 13.01 -10.20 3.05
CA THR A 240 11.82 -9.94 2.25
C THR A 240 11.04 -11.22 1.99
N VAL A 241 9.72 -11.15 2.20
CA VAL A 241 8.84 -12.31 2.01
C VAL A 241 8.79 -12.73 0.54
N PRO A 242 8.48 -14.02 0.24
CA PRO A 242 8.33 -14.50 -1.12
C PRO A 242 7.31 -13.68 -1.94
N GLN A 243 7.37 -13.83 -3.27
CA GLN A 243 6.43 -13.21 -4.18
C GLN A 243 4.98 -13.52 -3.77
N GLN A 244 4.14 -12.48 -3.76
CA GLN A 244 2.71 -12.66 -3.49
C GLN A 244 2.05 -13.39 -4.65
N HIS A 245 1.32 -14.45 -4.34
CA HIS A 245 0.41 -15.13 -5.24
C HIS A 245 -1.03 -14.75 -4.91
N VAL A 246 -1.87 -14.76 -5.94
CA VAL A 246 -3.32 -14.52 -5.82
C VAL A 246 -4.04 -15.73 -6.40
N CYS A 247 -4.74 -16.46 -5.54
CA CYS A 247 -5.61 -17.55 -5.93
C CYS A 247 -7.06 -17.09 -5.92
N VAL A 248 -7.72 -17.12 -7.09
CA VAL A 248 -9.15 -16.84 -7.22
C VAL A 248 -9.87 -18.17 -7.35
N GLU A 249 -10.56 -18.57 -6.29
CA GLU A 249 -11.33 -19.82 -6.25
C GLU A 249 -12.64 -19.68 -7.04
N SER A 250 -13.17 -20.81 -7.51
CA SER A 250 -14.40 -20.83 -8.30
C SER A 250 -15.60 -20.33 -7.49
N THR A 251 -16.48 -19.55 -8.14
CA THR A 251 -17.67 -19.00 -7.50
C THR A 251 -18.73 -20.07 -7.22
N ASP A 252 -19.16 -20.16 -5.96
CA ASP A 252 -20.37 -20.89 -5.58
C ASP A 252 -21.60 -20.04 -5.92
N ARG A 253 -22.33 -20.44 -6.95
CA ARG A 253 -23.56 -19.78 -7.44
C ARG A 253 -24.85 -20.43 -6.96
N GLN A 254 -24.76 -21.33 -5.97
CA GLN A 254 -25.96 -21.96 -5.43
C GLN A 254 -26.76 -20.96 -4.60
N ILE A 255 -27.97 -20.63 -5.06
CA ILE A 255 -28.85 -19.72 -4.34
C ILE A 255 -29.32 -20.38 -3.05
N LYS A 256 -28.99 -19.78 -1.91
CA LYS A 256 -29.40 -20.26 -0.58
C LYS A 256 -30.33 -19.24 0.07
N THR A 257 -31.48 -19.72 0.56
CA THR A 257 -32.46 -18.87 1.22
C THR A 257 -32.05 -18.63 2.66
N ILE A 258 -31.90 -17.36 3.04
CA ILE A 258 -31.56 -16.92 4.39
C ILE A 258 -32.88 -16.66 5.13
N ARG A 259 -33.23 -17.52 6.09
CA ARG A 259 -34.44 -17.37 6.89
C ARG A 259 -34.10 -16.80 8.28
N PRO A 260 -35.00 -16.00 8.88
CA PRO A 260 -34.80 -15.51 10.25
C PRO A 260 -34.56 -16.67 11.23
N ASN A 261 -33.72 -16.45 12.25
CA ASN A 261 -33.35 -17.45 13.27
C ASN A 261 -32.65 -18.71 12.74
N SER A 262 -32.16 -18.69 11.50
CA SER A 262 -31.39 -19.81 10.94
C SER A 262 -30.10 -19.31 10.33
N ALA A 263 -29.05 -20.12 10.44
CA ALA A 263 -27.79 -19.88 9.75
C ALA A 263 -27.83 -20.56 8.39
N VAL A 264 -27.55 -19.81 7.33
CA VAL A 264 -27.14 -20.42 6.06
C VAL A 264 -25.68 -20.79 6.18
N ARG A 265 -25.39 -22.08 6.07
CA ARG A 265 -24.02 -22.62 6.07
C ARG A 265 -23.63 -23.07 4.68
N SER A 266 -22.55 -22.52 4.14
CA SER A 266 -21.95 -22.91 2.86
C SER A 266 -20.53 -23.41 3.09
N ILE A 267 -20.21 -24.60 2.61
CA ILE A 267 -18.85 -25.16 2.68
C ILE A 267 -18.25 -25.10 1.27
N TYR A 268 -17.05 -24.57 1.17
CA TYR A 268 -16.25 -24.56 -0.05
C TYR A 268 -14.90 -25.23 0.21
N LYS A 269 -14.56 -26.24 -0.57
CA LYS A 269 -13.27 -26.93 -0.45
C LYS A 269 -12.24 -26.24 -1.34
N ALA A 270 -11.46 -25.33 -0.75
CA ALA A 270 -10.42 -24.59 -1.46
C ALA A 270 -9.21 -25.48 -1.73
N SER A 271 -8.66 -25.33 -2.94
CA SER A 271 -7.44 -26.01 -3.36
C SER A 271 -6.19 -25.16 -3.08
N GLY A 272 -6.37 -23.85 -2.90
CA GLY A 272 -5.28 -22.88 -2.90
C GLY A 272 -4.67 -22.67 -4.28
N CYS A 273 -5.36 -23.05 -5.36
CA CYS A 273 -4.85 -23.04 -6.74
C CYS A 273 -3.56 -23.87 -6.88
N SER A 274 -3.51 -25.02 -6.18
CA SER A 274 -2.34 -25.92 -6.15
C SER A 274 -1.98 -26.54 -7.50
N ASP A 275 -2.91 -26.51 -8.46
CA ASP A 275 -2.74 -26.91 -9.85
C ASP A 275 -1.97 -25.88 -10.69
N ASN A 276 -1.88 -24.61 -10.24
CA ASN A 276 -1.20 -23.53 -10.96
C ASN A 276 -0.06 -22.92 -10.12
N PRO A 277 1.21 -23.24 -10.40
CA PRO A 277 2.35 -22.76 -9.61
C PRO A 277 2.46 -21.23 -9.47
N ASN A 278 1.99 -20.47 -10.47
CA ASN A 278 2.04 -19.00 -10.45
C ASN A 278 0.94 -18.36 -9.59
N HIS A 279 -0.10 -19.13 -9.26
CA HIS A 279 -1.24 -18.69 -8.46
C HIS A 279 -1.40 -19.46 -7.15
N HIS A 280 -0.57 -20.49 -6.92
CA HIS A 280 -0.65 -21.35 -5.75
C HIS A 280 -0.39 -20.56 -4.48
N VAL A 281 -1.39 -20.46 -3.62
CA VAL A 281 -1.29 -19.90 -2.28
C VAL A 281 -1.36 -21.04 -1.28
N ASN A 282 -0.31 -21.20 -0.51
CA ASN A 282 -0.19 -22.25 0.50
C ASN A 282 -0.27 -21.66 1.92
N TYR A 283 0.39 -20.52 2.14
CA TYR A 283 0.37 -19.77 3.39
C TYR A 283 -0.33 -18.43 3.16
N LEU A 284 -1.35 -18.15 3.98
CA LEU A 284 -2.23 -16.99 3.81
C LEU A 284 -1.62 -15.68 4.33
N GLU A 285 -1.96 -14.59 3.66
CA GLU A 285 -1.83 -13.21 4.13
C GLU A 285 -3.23 -12.63 4.32
N HIS A 286 -3.86 -12.21 3.21
CA HIS A 286 -5.23 -11.70 3.18
C HIS A 286 -6.20 -12.73 2.61
N VAL A 287 -7.41 -12.78 3.15
CA VAL A 287 -8.50 -13.59 2.60
C VAL A 287 -9.68 -12.67 2.31
N VAL A 288 -10.13 -12.65 1.07
CA VAL A 288 -11.26 -11.85 0.61
C VAL A 288 -12.43 -12.76 0.23
N VAL A 289 -13.61 -12.47 0.78
CA VAL A 289 -14.88 -13.09 0.43
C VAL A 289 -15.68 -12.13 -0.42
N ARG A 290 -15.84 -12.45 -1.70
CA ARG A 290 -16.74 -11.71 -2.60
C ARG A 290 -18.13 -12.28 -2.46
N ILE A 291 -19.13 -11.45 -2.14
CA ILE A 291 -20.47 -11.94 -1.84
C ILE A 291 -21.55 -11.08 -2.49
N THR A 292 -22.59 -11.77 -2.98
CA THR A 292 -23.82 -11.15 -3.45
C THR A 292 -25.00 -11.68 -2.65
N ILE A 293 -25.59 -10.82 -1.81
CA ILE A 293 -26.77 -11.11 -0.99
C ILE A 293 -27.87 -10.09 -1.29
N THR A 294 -29.10 -10.56 -1.45
CA THR A 294 -30.29 -9.71 -1.36
C THR A 294 -30.97 -9.92 -0.02
N HIS A 295 -31.29 -8.85 0.70
CA HIS A 295 -31.93 -8.92 2.01
C HIS A 295 -32.94 -7.78 2.19
N PRO A 296 -34.11 -8.00 2.83
CA PRO A 296 -35.08 -6.94 3.13
C PRO A 296 -34.59 -5.90 4.15
N ARG A 297 -33.49 -6.16 4.86
CA ARG A 297 -32.83 -5.21 5.77
C ARG A 297 -31.38 -5.62 6.02
N ARG A 298 -30.42 -4.95 5.40
CA ARG A 298 -29.00 -5.34 5.42
C ARG A 298 -28.41 -5.43 6.83
N GLY A 299 -28.77 -4.53 7.74
CA GLY A 299 -28.28 -4.51 9.13
C GLY A 299 -28.66 -5.71 10.00
N ASP A 300 -29.62 -6.52 9.57
CA ASP A 300 -30.02 -7.75 10.28
C ASP A 300 -29.06 -8.93 10.00
N LEU A 301 -28.15 -8.77 9.04
CA LEU A 301 -27.18 -9.80 8.68
C LEU A 301 -25.98 -9.82 9.64
N ALA A 302 -25.52 -11.02 9.96
CA ALA A 302 -24.17 -11.24 10.48
C ALA A 302 -23.49 -12.32 9.63
N ILE A 303 -22.24 -12.09 9.25
CA ILE A 303 -21.49 -12.95 8.32
C ILE A 303 -20.20 -13.40 8.98
N TYR A 304 -19.94 -14.71 8.94
CA TYR A 304 -18.73 -15.31 9.48
C TYR A 304 -18.07 -16.20 8.44
N LEU A 305 -16.74 -16.23 8.48
CA LEU A 305 -15.93 -17.15 7.71
C LEU A 305 -15.08 -17.97 8.68
N THR A 306 -15.07 -19.29 8.51
CA THR A 306 -14.16 -20.17 9.25
C THR A 306 -13.14 -20.77 8.28
N SER A 307 -11.85 -20.63 8.59
CA SER A 307 -10.75 -21.22 7.82
C SER A 307 -10.72 -22.74 7.96
N PRO A 308 -10.00 -23.45 7.06
CA PRO A 308 -9.80 -24.90 7.17
C PRO A 308 -9.15 -25.32 8.49
N SER A 309 -8.38 -24.42 9.10
CA SER A 309 -7.71 -24.67 10.38
C SER A 309 -8.57 -24.30 11.59
N GLY A 310 -9.80 -23.84 11.39
CA GLY A 310 -10.78 -23.56 12.45
C GLY A 310 -10.83 -22.11 12.93
N THR A 311 -10.05 -21.19 12.33
CA THR A 311 -10.08 -19.77 12.71
C THR A 311 -11.32 -19.11 12.17
N ARG A 312 -12.16 -18.61 13.07
CA ARG A 312 -13.45 -17.98 12.76
C ARG A 312 -13.36 -16.46 12.81
N SER A 313 -13.55 -15.82 11.66
CA SER A 313 -13.58 -14.36 11.47
C SER A 313 -15.02 -13.87 11.33
N GLN A 314 -15.38 -12.81 12.05
CA GLN A 314 -16.61 -12.06 11.84
C GLN A 314 -16.37 -11.02 10.74
N LEU A 315 -16.91 -11.30 9.55
CA LEU A 315 -16.80 -10.43 8.39
C LEU A 315 -17.76 -9.24 8.47
N LEU A 316 -18.92 -9.46 9.10
CA LEU A 316 -19.94 -8.45 9.32
C LEU A 316 -20.69 -8.75 10.63
N ALA A 317 -20.81 -7.73 11.48
CA ALA A 317 -21.73 -7.74 12.61
C ALA A 317 -23.08 -7.11 12.23
N ASN A 318 -24.10 -7.35 13.06
CA ASN A 318 -25.38 -6.67 12.94
C ASN A 318 -25.19 -5.16 13.09
N ARG A 319 -25.71 -4.38 12.12
CA ARG A 319 -25.65 -2.92 12.15
C ARG A 319 -27.04 -2.34 12.37
N LEU A 320 -27.26 -1.82 13.57
CA LEU A 320 -28.60 -1.45 14.05
C LEU A 320 -29.29 -0.41 13.16
N PHE A 321 -28.57 0.55 12.60
CA PHE A 321 -29.14 1.65 11.81
C PHE A 321 -29.17 1.38 10.30
N ASP A 322 -28.64 0.24 9.85
CA ASP A 322 -28.64 -0.13 8.43
C ASP A 322 -29.99 -0.75 8.02
N HIS A 323 -30.88 0.12 7.53
CA HIS A 323 -32.19 -0.26 7.01
C HIS A 323 -32.20 -0.55 5.50
N SER A 324 -31.04 -0.58 4.85
CA SER A 324 -30.96 -0.72 3.39
C SER A 324 -31.53 -2.05 2.90
N MET A 325 -32.25 -2.01 1.77
CA MET A 325 -32.74 -3.20 1.05
C MET A 325 -31.83 -3.60 -0.12
N GLU A 326 -30.73 -2.87 -0.34
CA GLU A 326 -29.83 -3.11 -1.48
C GLU A 326 -29.01 -4.40 -1.32
N GLY A 327 -28.89 -4.88 -0.08
CA GLY A 327 -28.05 -6.01 0.27
C GLY A 327 -26.57 -5.73 -0.03
N PHE A 328 -25.86 -6.76 -0.45
CA PHE A 328 -24.48 -6.68 -0.92
C PHE A 328 -24.42 -7.15 -2.37
N LYS A 329 -23.72 -6.41 -3.23
CA LYS A 329 -23.57 -6.73 -4.66
C LYS A 329 -22.09 -6.85 -4.96
N ASN A 330 -21.59 -8.08 -5.10
CA ASN A 330 -20.16 -8.35 -5.29
C ASN A 330 -19.28 -7.57 -4.29
N TRP A 331 -19.74 -7.45 -3.03
CA TRP A 331 -18.99 -6.77 -1.99
C TRP A 331 -17.86 -7.67 -1.51
N GLU A 332 -16.69 -7.09 -1.27
CA GLU A 332 -15.50 -7.80 -0.84
C GLU A 332 -15.35 -7.63 0.67
N PHE A 333 -15.56 -8.68 1.46
CA PHE A 333 -15.21 -8.68 2.88
C PHE A 333 -13.80 -9.24 3.05
N MET A 334 -12.95 -8.61 3.87
CA MET A 334 -11.57 -9.04 4.06
C MET A 334 -11.30 -9.51 5.49
N THR A 335 -10.47 -10.53 5.64
CA THR A 335 -9.92 -10.92 6.94
C THR A 335 -8.41 -11.17 6.90
N ILE A 336 -7.71 -10.70 7.94
CA ILE A 336 -6.31 -11.01 8.25
C ILE A 336 -6.17 -12.02 9.39
N HIS A 337 -7.26 -12.51 9.98
CA HIS A 337 -7.18 -13.35 11.18
C HIS A 337 -6.57 -14.73 10.90
N CYS A 338 -6.59 -15.16 9.64
CA CYS A 338 -6.02 -16.42 9.18
C CYS A 338 -4.56 -16.25 8.69
N TRP A 339 -3.91 -15.12 8.97
CA TRP A 339 -2.54 -14.86 8.53
C TRP A 339 -1.58 -15.97 8.96
N GLY A 340 -0.81 -16.48 8.01
CA GLY A 340 0.14 -17.58 8.18
C GLY A 340 -0.48 -18.98 8.16
N GLU A 341 -1.81 -19.12 8.14
CA GLU A 341 -2.46 -20.43 8.07
C GLU A 341 -2.38 -21.06 6.68
N ARG A 342 -2.68 -22.36 6.61
CA ARG A 342 -2.80 -23.08 5.34
C ARG A 342 -4.08 -22.69 4.61
N ALA A 343 -3.96 -22.44 3.30
CA ALA A 343 -5.07 -22.05 2.44
C ALA A 343 -6.02 -23.21 2.07
N THR A 344 -5.47 -24.42 1.92
CA THR A 344 -6.18 -25.59 1.40
C THR A 344 -7.10 -26.23 2.45
N GLY A 345 -8.30 -26.61 2.03
CA GLY A 345 -9.26 -27.36 2.83
C GLY A 345 -10.65 -26.74 2.86
N ASP A 346 -11.45 -27.11 3.86
CA ASP A 346 -12.86 -26.72 3.93
C ASP A 346 -13.03 -25.34 4.57
N TRP A 347 -13.42 -24.36 3.76
CA TRP A 347 -13.85 -23.04 4.20
C TRP A 347 -15.35 -23.02 4.44
N ILE A 348 -15.77 -22.43 5.57
CA ILE A 348 -17.17 -22.41 5.96
C ILE A 348 -17.65 -20.96 6.04
N LEU A 349 -18.56 -20.57 5.15
CA LEU A 349 -19.30 -19.31 5.20
C LEU A 349 -20.60 -19.52 5.96
N GLU A 350 -20.84 -18.71 6.98
CA GLU A 350 -22.08 -18.69 7.76
C GLU A 350 -22.74 -17.32 7.64
N VAL A 351 -24.00 -17.28 7.23
CA VAL A 351 -24.81 -16.06 7.17
C VAL A 351 -26.02 -16.22 8.08
N TYR A 352 -26.12 -15.35 9.08
CA TYR A 352 -27.22 -15.29 10.03
C TYR A 352 -28.14 -14.12 9.70
N ASP A 353 -29.44 -14.32 9.91
CA ASP A 353 -30.46 -13.28 9.83
C ASP A 353 -31.17 -13.12 11.18
N THR A 354 -30.88 -12.01 11.85
CA THR A 354 -31.50 -11.65 13.12
C THR A 354 -32.94 -11.17 12.88
N PRO A 355 -33.96 -11.71 13.57
CA PRO A 355 -35.33 -11.23 13.41
C PRO A 355 -35.46 -9.76 13.78
N SER A 356 -36.24 -9.03 12.98
CA SER A 356 -36.51 -7.62 13.22
C SER A 356 -37.98 -7.30 12.98
N GLN A 357 -38.54 -6.47 13.85
CA GLN A 357 -39.90 -5.91 13.71
C GLN A 357 -39.97 -4.82 12.62
N LEU A 358 -38.83 -4.37 12.10
CA LEU A 358 -38.73 -3.28 11.12
C LEU A 358 -38.84 -3.75 9.66
N ARG A 359 -39.07 -5.04 9.43
CA ARG A 359 -39.25 -5.62 8.10
C ARG A 359 -40.31 -6.72 8.11
N ASN A 360 -40.82 -7.06 6.93
CA ASN A 360 -41.71 -8.21 6.78
C ASN A 360 -40.93 -9.52 6.91
N PHE A 361 -41.12 -10.24 8.02
CA PHE A 361 -40.46 -11.52 8.30
C PHE A 361 -40.79 -12.63 7.26
N LYS A 362 -41.85 -12.46 6.46
CA LYS A 362 -42.22 -13.41 5.39
C LYS A 362 -41.31 -13.31 4.17
N THR A 363 -40.56 -12.22 4.00
CA THR A 363 -39.62 -12.04 2.89
C THR A 363 -38.23 -12.49 3.33
N PRO A 364 -37.74 -13.67 2.90
CA PRO A 364 -36.41 -14.12 3.28
C PRO A 364 -35.32 -13.42 2.49
N GLY A 365 -34.11 -13.40 3.06
CA GLY A 365 -32.91 -13.08 2.31
C GLY A 365 -32.51 -14.19 1.33
N LYS A 366 -31.59 -13.87 0.42
CA LYS A 366 -30.97 -14.85 -0.46
C LYS A 366 -29.48 -14.56 -0.59
N LEU A 367 -28.66 -15.56 -0.28
CA LEU A 367 -27.27 -15.64 -0.73
C LEU A 367 -27.32 -16.11 -2.18
N LYS A 368 -26.92 -15.26 -3.13
CA LYS A 368 -26.95 -15.58 -4.56
C LYS A 368 -25.68 -16.27 -5.00
N GLU A 369 -24.55 -15.72 -4.60
CA GLU A 369 -23.24 -16.27 -4.90
C GLU A 369 -22.18 -15.75 -3.93
N TRP A 370 -21.11 -16.52 -3.78
CA TRP A 370 -19.90 -16.08 -3.11
C TRP A 370 -18.65 -16.78 -3.66
N SER A 371 -17.49 -16.18 -3.47
CA SER A 371 -16.19 -16.76 -3.84
C SER A 371 -15.09 -16.33 -2.88
N LEU A 372 -13.99 -17.08 -2.88
CA LEU A 372 -12.79 -16.78 -2.13
C LEU A 372 -11.70 -16.23 -3.05
N VAL A 373 -11.02 -15.17 -2.61
CA VAL A 373 -9.74 -14.74 -3.16
C VAL A 373 -8.72 -14.82 -2.04
N LEU A 374 -7.73 -15.69 -2.23
CA LEU A 374 -6.69 -15.97 -1.26
C LEU A 374 -5.41 -15.26 -1.72
N TYR A 375 -4.83 -14.45 -0.85
CA TYR A 375 -3.54 -13.80 -1.05
C TYR A 375 -2.52 -14.44 -0.13
N GLY A 376 -1.30 -14.62 -0.61
CA GLY A 376 -0.23 -15.16 0.23
C GLY A 376 0.93 -15.71 -0.58
N THR A 377 1.57 -16.75 -0.06
CA THR A 377 2.81 -17.31 -0.61
C THR A 377 2.69 -18.82 -0.79
N SER A 378 3.39 -19.36 -1.79
CA SER A 378 3.47 -20.81 -2.04
C SER A 378 4.42 -21.53 -1.07
N VAL A 379 5.42 -20.81 -0.56
CA VAL A 379 6.44 -21.27 0.38
C VAL A 379 6.34 -20.52 1.70
N GLN A 380 6.88 -21.09 2.78
CA GLN A 380 6.76 -20.50 4.11
C GLN A 380 7.49 -19.15 4.18
N PRO A 381 6.82 -18.05 4.56
CA PRO A 381 7.42 -16.71 4.52
C PRO A 381 8.55 -16.51 5.56
N TYR A 382 8.63 -17.34 6.60
CA TYR A 382 9.57 -17.20 7.71
C TYR A 382 10.61 -18.33 7.80
N SER A 383 10.83 -19.09 6.71
CA SER A 383 11.80 -20.20 6.74
C SER A 383 13.25 -19.68 6.83
N PRO A 384 14.12 -20.28 7.67
CA PRO A 384 15.56 -19.96 7.71
C PRO A 384 16.29 -20.23 6.39
N THR A 385 15.72 -21.08 5.54
CA THR A 385 16.29 -21.51 4.26
C THR A 385 15.90 -20.63 3.07
N ASN A 386 15.19 -19.52 3.29
CA ASN A 386 14.99 -18.51 2.25
C ASN A 386 16.33 -17.76 2.03
N GLU A 387 17.28 -18.44 1.39
CA GLU A 387 18.54 -17.87 0.91
C GLU A 387 18.25 -16.96 -0.30
N PHE A 388 17.86 -15.72 -0.01
CA PHE A 388 18.07 -14.59 -0.90
C PHE A 388 19.29 -13.81 -0.41
N PRO A 389 20.03 -13.10 -1.28
CA PRO A 389 21.31 -12.49 -0.92
C PRO A 389 21.15 -11.63 0.32
N LYS A 390 21.83 -12.01 1.40
CA LYS A 390 21.91 -11.20 2.61
C LYS A 390 22.59 -9.89 2.20
N VAL A 391 21.81 -8.81 2.12
CA VAL A 391 22.36 -7.46 2.18
C VAL A 391 23.05 -7.39 3.53
N GLU A 392 24.38 -7.32 3.54
CA GLU A 392 25.16 -7.20 4.77
C GLU A 392 24.73 -5.94 5.52
N ARG A 393 24.15 -6.15 6.71
CA ARG A 393 23.71 -5.09 7.59
C ARG A 393 24.85 -4.67 8.48
N VAL A 394 25.41 -3.50 8.21
CA VAL A 394 26.32 -2.83 9.15
C VAL A 394 25.45 -2.20 10.24
N ARG A 395 25.54 -2.73 11.46
CA ARG A 395 24.94 -2.13 12.67
C ARG A 395 25.59 -0.77 12.92
N TYR A 396 24.81 0.31 12.84
CA TYR A 396 25.20 1.60 13.39
C TYR A 396 25.13 1.53 14.92
N SER A 397 26.26 1.32 15.58
CA SER A 397 26.40 1.60 17.00
C SER A 397 26.35 3.11 17.26
N ARG A 398 25.76 3.46 18.42
CA ARG A 398 25.45 4.80 18.92
C ARG A 398 26.58 5.81 18.72
N VAL A 399 26.19 7.00 18.26
CA VAL A 399 26.98 8.23 18.30
C VAL A 399 27.14 8.65 19.76
N GLU A 400 28.35 8.52 20.28
CA GLU A 400 28.89 9.45 21.28
C GLU A 400 29.93 10.30 20.54
N ASP A 401 29.80 11.62 20.67
CA ASP A 401 30.61 12.67 20.04
C ASP A 401 31.64 13.19 21.08
N PRO A 402 32.66 13.97 20.73
CA PRO A 402 33.80 13.72 19.85
C PRO A 402 35.15 13.94 20.57
N THR A 403 36.23 13.31 20.12
CA THR A 403 37.58 13.91 20.27
C THR A 403 38.46 13.56 19.09
N ASP A 404 39.10 14.60 18.57
CA ASP A 404 40.14 14.64 17.54
C ASP A 404 41.14 13.47 17.58
N ASP A 405 41.46 12.87 16.43
CA ASP A 405 42.80 12.97 15.80
C ASP A 405 42.83 12.20 14.47
N TYR A 406 43.59 12.69 13.50
CA TYR A 406 43.67 12.20 12.12
C TYR A 406 44.40 10.85 12.01
N GLY A 407 43.84 9.93 11.22
CA GLY A 407 44.53 8.74 10.71
C GLY A 407 43.92 8.32 9.37
N THR A 408 44.70 8.40 8.30
CA THR A 408 44.37 7.90 6.96
C THR A 408 44.32 6.38 6.99
N ASP A 409 43.14 5.80 7.19
CA ASP A 409 42.92 4.37 7.01
C ASP A 409 42.27 4.13 5.65
N ASP A 410 43.02 3.47 4.75
CA ASP A 410 42.51 2.98 3.48
C ASP A 410 41.31 2.07 3.74
N TYR A 411 40.18 2.38 3.10
CA TYR A 411 38.95 1.61 3.20
C TYR A 411 39.20 0.15 2.78
N ALA A 412 39.17 -0.77 3.75
CA ALA A 412 39.44 -2.19 3.55
C ALA A 412 38.17 -3.03 3.26
N GLY A 413 37.03 -2.38 3.02
CA GLY A 413 35.77 -3.05 2.70
C GLY A 413 35.62 -3.36 1.20
N PRO A 414 34.58 -4.12 0.80
CA PRO A 414 34.33 -4.41 -0.60
C PRO A 414 33.89 -3.14 -1.34
N CYS A 415 34.56 -2.84 -2.45
CA CYS A 415 34.14 -1.79 -3.36
C CYS A 415 32.86 -2.16 -4.12
N ASP A 416 32.13 -1.15 -4.58
CA ASP A 416 31.03 -1.37 -5.51
C ASP A 416 31.53 -2.14 -6.75
N PRO A 417 30.75 -3.09 -7.30
CA PRO A 417 31.15 -3.86 -8.49
C PRO A 417 31.49 -2.99 -9.72
N GLU A 418 31.00 -1.75 -9.77
CA GLU A 418 31.34 -0.78 -10.81
C GLU A 418 32.58 0.06 -10.52
N CYS A 419 33.28 -0.18 -9.40
CA CYS A 419 34.60 0.36 -9.13
C CYS A 419 35.68 -0.43 -9.89
N SER A 420 36.69 0.28 -10.38
CA SER A 420 37.88 -0.32 -10.98
C SER A 420 38.85 -0.88 -9.92
N GLU A 421 39.92 -1.54 -10.35
CA GLU A 421 40.99 -2.08 -9.49
C GLU A 421 41.77 -1.00 -8.71
N VAL A 422 41.57 0.30 -9.00
CA VAL A 422 42.22 1.43 -8.32
C VAL A 422 41.72 1.61 -6.88
N GLY A 423 40.66 0.89 -6.48
CA GLY A 423 40.11 0.92 -5.14
C GLY A 423 38.99 1.95 -4.98
N CYS A 424 38.49 2.06 -3.75
CA CYS A 424 37.36 2.91 -3.39
C CYS A 424 37.52 3.37 -1.95
N ASP A 425 36.87 4.48 -1.62
CA ASP A 425 36.84 5.02 -0.26
C ASP A 425 35.57 4.56 0.49
N GLY A 426 34.79 3.65 -0.12
CA GLY A 426 33.53 3.15 0.40
C GLY A 426 32.82 2.16 -0.55
N PRO A 427 31.76 1.48 -0.08
CA PRO A 427 31.10 0.39 -0.81
C PRO A 427 30.11 0.87 -1.88
N GLY A 428 29.90 2.18 -2.01
CA GLY A 428 28.91 2.77 -2.89
C GLY A 428 29.49 3.08 -4.27
N PRO A 429 28.65 3.12 -5.32
CA PRO A 429 29.11 3.42 -6.69
C PRO A 429 29.62 4.86 -6.83
N ASP A 430 29.39 5.72 -5.84
CA ASP A 430 29.88 7.10 -5.76
C ASP A 430 31.16 7.27 -4.93
N HIS A 431 31.65 6.18 -4.33
CA HIS A 431 32.90 6.14 -3.55
C HIS A 431 34.05 5.47 -4.31
N CYS A 432 33.86 5.12 -5.58
CA CYS A 432 34.92 4.57 -6.41
C CYS A 432 35.95 5.66 -6.77
N ASN A 433 37.23 5.35 -6.57
CA ASN A 433 38.31 6.23 -7.00
C ASN A 433 38.41 6.28 -8.53
N ASP A 434 38.10 5.17 -9.20
CA ASP A 434 37.81 5.15 -10.64
C ASP A 434 36.77 4.10 -11.02
N CYS A 435 36.01 4.36 -12.09
CA CYS A 435 34.88 3.53 -12.52
C CYS A 435 35.30 2.49 -13.56
N LEU A 436 34.80 1.27 -13.40
CA LEU A 436 34.99 0.15 -14.31
C LEU A 436 34.46 0.48 -15.71
N ASN A 437 33.16 0.83 -15.82
CA ASN A 437 32.48 1.02 -17.09
C ASN A 437 32.25 2.50 -17.44
N TYR A 438 31.24 3.13 -16.86
CA TYR A 438 30.90 4.53 -17.10
C TYR A 438 30.73 5.31 -15.81
N TYR A 439 30.73 6.64 -15.91
CA TYR A 439 30.40 7.51 -14.81
C TYR A 439 29.44 8.62 -15.18
N TYR A 440 28.52 8.91 -14.27
CA TYR A 440 27.60 10.03 -14.36
C TYR A 440 27.92 11.04 -13.25
N LYS A 441 27.94 12.34 -13.59
CA LYS A 441 28.29 13.42 -12.67
C LYS A 441 27.04 14.17 -12.20
N LEU A 442 26.80 14.18 -10.90
CA LEU A 442 25.71 14.90 -10.26
C LEU A 442 26.00 16.41 -10.17
N LYS A 443 24.95 17.22 -9.88
CA LYS A 443 25.06 18.68 -9.75
C LYS A 443 25.97 19.13 -8.60
N ASN A 444 26.17 18.29 -7.59
CA ASN A 444 27.08 18.50 -6.46
C ASN A 444 28.54 18.08 -6.78
N ASN A 445 28.88 17.86 -8.05
CA ASN A 445 30.17 17.36 -8.54
C ASN A 445 30.52 15.90 -8.19
N THR A 446 29.67 15.15 -7.48
CA THR A 446 29.89 13.72 -7.19
C THR A 446 29.85 12.88 -8.47
N ARG A 447 30.80 11.94 -8.60
CA ARG A 447 30.91 10.97 -9.69
C ARG A 447 30.26 9.66 -9.23
N ILE A 448 29.34 9.11 -10.01
CA ILE A 448 28.71 7.81 -9.74
C ILE A 448 29.06 6.86 -10.87
N CYS A 449 29.61 5.69 -10.54
CA CYS A 449 29.91 4.62 -11.47
C CYS A 449 28.66 3.84 -11.85
N VAL A 450 28.53 3.52 -13.14
CA VAL A 450 27.39 2.79 -13.70
C VAL A 450 27.85 1.87 -14.81
N SER A 451 27.21 0.70 -14.93
CA SER A 451 27.49 -0.29 -15.98
C SER A 451 27.09 0.20 -17.37
N SER A 452 26.07 1.05 -17.46
CA SER A 452 25.59 1.68 -18.68
C SER A 452 25.00 3.06 -18.38
N CYS A 453 24.94 3.94 -19.38
CA CYS A 453 24.38 5.27 -19.15
C CYS A 453 22.87 5.21 -18.94
N PRO A 454 22.33 5.82 -17.88
CA PRO A 454 20.91 5.78 -17.59
C PRO A 454 20.11 6.55 -18.65
N SER A 455 18.83 6.19 -18.83
CA SER A 455 17.94 6.84 -19.81
C SER A 455 18.00 8.37 -19.72
N GLY A 456 17.98 9.04 -20.88
CA GLY A 456 18.23 10.47 -21.01
C GLY A 456 19.71 10.87 -20.97
N HIS A 457 20.64 9.92 -21.05
CA HIS A 457 22.08 10.16 -21.19
C HIS A 457 22.67 9.32 -22.32
N TYR A 458 23.70 9.86 -22.97
CA TYR A 458 24.49 9.16 -23.99
C TYR A 458 25.93 8.94 -23.53
N HIS A 459 26.59 7.98 -24.17
CA HIS A 459 28.00 7.69 -23.98
C HIS A 459 28.85 8.79 -24.63
N ALA A 460 29.52 9.59 -23.81
CA ALA A 460 30.49 10.58 -24.27
C ALA A 460 31.93 10.08 -24.02
N ASP A 461 32.91 10.81 -24.56
CA ASP A 461 34.31 10.47 -24.43
C ASP A 461 34.74 10.27 -22.97
N LYS A 462 35.71 9.36 -22.78
CA LYS A 462 36.31 9.01 -21.47
C LYS A 462 35.31 8.41 -20.49
N LYS A 463 34.48 7.46 -20.92
CA LYS A 463 33.55 6.72 -20.04
C LYS A 463 32.49 7.61 -19.35
N ARG A 464 32.20 8.81 -19.87
CA ARG A 464 31.29 9.76 -19.20
C ARG A 464 29.89 9.69 -19.79
N CYS A 465 28.87 9.60 -18.94
CA CYS A 465 27.49 9.79 -19.33
C CYS A 465 27.14 11.29 -19.38
N ARG A 466 26.75 11.78 -20.56
CA ARG A 466 26.29 13.17 -20.74
C ARG A 466 24.79 13.20 -21.00
N LYS A 467 24.12 14.25 -20.52
CA LYS A 467 22.68 14.42 -20.71
C LYS A 467 22.35 14.64 -22.18
N CYS A 468 21.27 13.99 -22.62
CA CYS A 468 20.59 14.33 -23.85
C CYS A 468 20.03 15.75 -23.79
N ALA A 469 19.74 16.32 -24.96
CA ALA A 469 18.98 17.54 -25.06
C ALA A 469 17.60 17.42 -24.37
N PRO A 470 16.98 18.54 -23.97
CA PRO A 470 15.61 18.53 -23.44
C PRO A 470 14.66 17.76 -24.37
N ASN A 471 13.68 17.07 -23.80
CA ASN A 471 12.65 16.29 -24.51
C ASN A 471 13.13 14.99 -25.18
N CYS A 472 14.44 14.75 -25.29
CA CYS A 472 14.99 13.47 -25.69
C CYS A 472 14.97 12.44 -24.55
N GLU A 473 14.50 11.24 -24.87
CA GLU A 473 14.56 10.07 -24.00
C GLU A 473 15.84 9.25 -24.26
N SER A 474 16.23 9.09 -25.52
CA SER A 474 17.53 8.55 -25.92
C SER A 474 18.17 9.42 -27.00
N CYS A 475 19.50 9.48 -27.03
CA CYS A 475 20.25 10.33 -27.93
C CYS A 475 21.65 9.74 -28.18
N PHE A 476 22.30 10.16 -29.26
CA PHE A 476 23.72 9.86 -29.50
C PHE A 476 24.63 11.07 -29.23
N GLY A 477 24.05 12.22 -28.83
CA GLY A 477 24.78 13.45 -28.54
C GLY A 477 23.97 14.45 -27.72
N SER A 478 24.57 15.59 -27.38
CA SER A 478 23.96 16.60 -26.50
C SER A 478 23.13 17.66 -27.23
N HIS A 479 23.21 17.72 -28.55
CA HIS A 479 22.46 18.71 -29.33
C HIS A 479 21.02 18.24 -29.59
N GLY A 480 20.12 19.21 -29.82
CA GLY A 480 18.68 18.95 -30.00
C GLY A 480 18.32 18.19 -31.28
N ASP A 481 19.26 18.07 -32.21
CA ASP A 481 19.21 17.33 -33.48
C ASP A 481 19.95 15.98 -33.40
N GLN A 482 20.25 15.49 -32.19
CA GLN A 482 20.97 14.23 -31.96
C GLN A 482 20.12 13.21 -31.19
N CYS A 483 18.79 13.29 -31.36
CA CYS A 483 17.83 12.47 -30.66
C CYS A 483 17.55 11.15 -31.37
N LEU A 484 17.37 10.09 -30.60
CA LEU A 484 16.98 8.75 -31.09
C LEU A 484 15.55 8.39 -30.66
N SER A 485 15.07 8.91 -29.53
CA SER A 485 13.68 8.75 -29.09
C SER A 485 13.23 9.92 -28.21
N CYS A 486 11.93 10.17 -28.17
CA CYS A 486 11.34 11.32 -27.46
C CYS A 486 10.59 10.92 -26.21
N LYS A 487 10.63 11.79 -25.20
CA LYS A 487 9.83 11.66 -23.98
C LYS A 487 8.34 11.73 -24.31
N TYR A 488 7.53 11.11 -23.46
CA TYR A 488 6.07 11.14 -23.58
C TYR A 488 5.53 12.56 -23.79
N GLY A 489 4.69 12.72 -24.81
CA GLY A 489 4.13 14.02 -25.23
C GLY A 489 4.93 14.75 -26.32
N TYR A 490 6.08 14.22 -26.74
CA TYR A 490 6.85 14.71 -27.87
C TYR A 490 6.99 13.64 -28.96
N PHE A 491 7.12 14.08 -30.20
CA PHE A 491 7.26 13.22 -31.37
C PHE A 491 8.62 13.43 -32.02
N LEU A 492 9.30 12.34 -32.37
CA LEU A 492 10.56 12.40 -33.08
C LEU A 492 10.30 12.84 -34.52
N ASN A 493 11.01 13.85 -34.98
CA ASN A 493 11.14 14.16 -36.39
C ASN A 493 12.44 13.53 -36.89
N GLU A 494 12.33 12.47 -37.68
CA GLU A 494 13.47 11.73 -38.24
C GLU A 494 14.30 12.54 -39.26
N GLU A 495 13.76 13.62 -39.84
CA GLU A 495 14.51 14.42 -40.83
C GLU A 495 15.56 15.32 -40.16
N ILE A 496 15.26 15.78 -38.94
CA ILE A 496 16.14 16.68 -38.16
C ILE A 496 16.60 16.03 -36.85
N ASN A 497 16.27 14.76 -36.62
CA ASN A 497 16.57 13.99 -35.40
C ASN A 497 16.27 14.75 -34.10
N SER A 498 15.11 15.40 -34.05
CA SER A 498 14.71 16.31 -32.97
C SER A 498 13.29 16.02 -32.47
N CYS A 499 13.06 16.22 -31.17
CA CYS A 499 11.76 16.03 -30.54
C CYS A 499 10.92 17.30 -30.61
N VAL A 500 9.76 17.22 -31.26
CA VAL A 500 8.83 18.34 -31.44
C VAL A 500 7.49 18.07 -30.74
N LEU A 501 6.82 19.14 -30.30
CA LEU A 501 5.49 19.05 -29.69
C LEU A 501 4.40 18.83 -30.74
N HIS A 502 4.56 19.45 -31.91
CA HIS A 502 3.68 19.33 -33.06
C HIS A 502 4.51 18.92 -34.29
N CYS A 503 4.04 17.93 -35.03
CA CYS A 503 4.69 17.50 -36.26
C CYS A 503 4.58 18.59 -37.34
N PRO A 504 5.64 18.82 -38.14
CA PRO A 504 5.62 19.82 -39.20
C PRO A 504 4.67 19.43 -40.34
N ASP A 505 4.31 20.42 -41.17
CA ASP A 505 3.51 20.22 -42.37
C ASP A 505 4.06 19.07 -43.24
N GLY A 506 3.16 18.26 -43.78
CA GLY A 506 3.48 17.03 -44.49
C GLY A 506 3.70 15.81 -43.59
N SER A 507 3.52 15.94 -42.26
CA SER A 507 3.58 14.83 -41.32
C SER A 507 2.51 14.91 -40.22
N TYR A 508 2.17 13.77 -39.63
CA TYR A 508 1.19 13.64 -38.55
C TYR A 508 1.78 12.86 -37.35
N PRO A 509 1.33 13.15 -36.12
CA PRO A 509 1.83 12.45 -34.93
C PRO A 509 1.32 11.00 -34.85
N ASP A 510 2.21 10.05 -34.58
CA ASP A 510 1.88 8.66 -34.22
C ASP A 510 2.12 8.45 -32.71
N PRO A 511 1.05 8.48 -31.87
CA PRO A 511 1.17 8.34 -30.41
C PRO A 511 1.64 6.95 -29.94
N LYS A 512 1.57 5.92 -30.80
CA LYS A 512 2.02 4.57 -30.42
C LYS A 512 3.54 4.42 -30.55
N LYS A 513 4.15 5.20 -31.44
CA LYS A 513 5.59 5.17 -31.72
C LYS A 513 6.32 6.45 -31.31
N ASN A 514 5.61 7.46 -30.81
CA ASN A 514 6.14 8.80 -30.51
C ASN A 514 6.97 9.37 -31.68
N LEU A 515 6.46 9.23 -32.91
CA LEU A 515 7.14 9.58 -34.15
C LEU A 515 6.23 10.43 -35.06
N CYS A 516 6.79 11.40 -35.77
CA CYS A 516 6.10 12.10 -36.85
C CYS A 516 6.16 11.27 -38.13
N ARG A 517 4.99 10.81 -38.62
CA ARG A 517 4.89 10.00 -39.85
C ARG A 517 4.46 10.87 -41.03
N LYS A 518 5.00 10.62 -42.21
CA LYS A 518 4.66 11.39 -43.41
C LYS A 518 3.23 11.15 -43.87
N CYS A 519 2.58 12.21 -44.34
CA CYS A 519 1.29 12.15 -45.01
C CYS A 519 1.41 11.44 -46.39
N SER A 520 0.27 11.05 -46.97
CA SER A 520 0.22 10.59 -48.38
C SER A 520 0.76 11.65 -49.36
N GLU A 521 1.19 11.19 -50.54
CA GLU A 521 1.69 12.08 -51.60
C GLU A 521 0.67 13.18 -51.95
N ASN A 522 1.18 14.39 -52.22
CA ASN A 522 0.41 15.62 -52.49
C ASN A 522 -0.40 16.18 -51.32
N CYS A 523 -0.28 15.62 -50.12
CA CYS A 523 -0.93 16.15 -48.92
C CYS A 523 -0.04 17.17 -48.17
N LYS A 524 -0.62 18.30 -47.79
CA LYS A 524 0.02 19.37 -47.00
C LYS A 524 -0.21 19.18 -45.50
N THR A 525 -1.45 18.90 -45.07
CA THR A 525 -1.75 18.55 -43.68
C THR A 525 -2.63 17.30 -43.63
N CYS A 526 -2.35 16.37 -42.71
CA CYS A 526 -3.13 15.15 -42.55
C CYS A 526 -3.28 14.77 -41.07
N THR A 527 -4.32 13.97 -40.77
CA THR A 527 -4.54 13.42 -39.43
C THR A 527 -4.06 11.97 -39.31
N GLU A 528 -4.06 11.24 -40.42
CA GLU A 528 -3.53 9.89 -40.58
C GLU A 528 -2.99 9.73 -42.00
N PHE A 529 -2.25 8.66 -42.28
CA PHE A 529 -1.62 8.43 -43.59
C PHE A 529 -2.59 8.60 -44.78
N HIS A 530 -3.83 8.10 -44.66
CA HIS A 530 -4.85 8.17 -45.73
C HIS A 530 -5.84 9.33 -45.60
N ASN A 531 -5.74 10.15 -44.55
CA ASN A 531 -6.73 11.19 -44.25
C ASN A 531 -6.11 12.58 -44.38
N CYS A 532 -6.11 13.10 -45.62
CA CYS A 532 -5.60 14.42 -45.95
C CYS A 532 -6.63 15.51 -45.63
N THR A 533 -6.24 16.50 -44.85
CA THR A 533 -7.09 17.64 -44.47
C THR A 533 -6.82 18.87 -45.33
N GLU A 534 -5.64 18.98 -45.93
CA GLU A 534 -5.27 20.06 -46.85
C GLU A 534 -4.29 19.53 -47.89
N CYS A 535 -4.56 19.75 -49.17
CA CYS A 535 -3.67 19.38 -50.27
C CYS A 535 -2.59 20.45 -50.49
N ARG A 536 -1.46 20.07 -51.10
CA ARG A 536 -0.46 21.04 -51.57
C ARG A 536 -1.01 21.77 -52.80
N ASP A 537 -0.64 23.04 -52.96
CA ASP A 537 -1.06 23.84 -54.12
C ASP A 537 -0.53 23.23 -55.42
N GLY A 538 -1.45 22.90 -56.32
CA GLY A 538 -1.25 22.14 -57.57
C GLY A 538 -2.49 21.35 -57.91
#